data_AF-A0A2V9UTR7-F1
#
_entry.id   AF-A0A2V9UTR7-F1
#
_cell.length_a   1.000
_cell.length_b   1.000
_cell.length_c   1.000
_cell.angle_alpha   90.00
_cell.angle_beta   90.00
_cell.angle_gamma   90.00
#
_symmetry.space_group_name_H-M   'P 1'
#
loop_
_entity.id
_entity.type
_entity.pdbx_description
1 polymer ?
#
loop_
_entity_poly.entity_id
_entity_poly.type
_entity_poly.pdbx_seq_one_letter_code
_entity_poly.pdbx_strand_id
1 'polypeptide(L)'
;MSPQYKLALIGLLGVVIGSVLSIAGNFALNLFTHSRQHKQWVLDSKKAEWRELIGTLTRSARCFADALPVIGEYVPRVITGDQQRRIFEADSEARRAIQDRIFIAKRTQQENTLERWSSLTEKEDAVSFWDEWEKLHQTLLNSAYQDLGMKQSNPQ
;
A
#
# COMPACT_ATOMS: atom_id res chain seq x y z
N MET A 1 -4.02 60.00 -38.28
CA MET A 1 -3.75 58.54 -38.28
C MET A 1 -4.77 57.86 -39.18
N SER A 2 -4.35 57.28 -40.31
CA SER A 2 -5.30 56.62 -41.22
C SER A 2 -5.91 55.38 -40.56
N PRO A 3 -7.19 55.05 -40.83
CA PRO A 3 -7.90 53.92 -40.21
C PRO A 3 -7.20 52.57 -40.40
N GLN A 4 -6.37 52.45 -41.44
CA GLN A 4 -5.59 51.26 -41.75
C GLN A 4 -4.54 50.93 -40.65
N TYR A 5 -3.91 51.94 -40.04
CA TYR A 5 -2.94 51.73 -38.95
C TYR A 5 -3.60 51.30 -37.64
N LYS A 6 -4.85 51.71 -37.39
CA LYS A 6 -5.60 51.30 -36.19
C LYS A 6 -5.98 49.83 -36.25
N LEU A 7 -6.43 49.35 -37.42
CA LEU A 7 -6.76 47.94 -37.62
C LEU A 7 -5.53 47.04 -37.53
N ALA A 8 -4.40 47.46 -38.11
CA ALA A 8 -3.14 46.74 -37.99
C ALA A 8 -2.67 46.63 -36.53
N LEU A 9 -2.76 47.72 -35.75
CA LEU A 9 -2.37 47.73 -34.34
C LEU A 9 -3.26 46.82 -33.47
N ILE A 10 -4.57 46.81 -33.72
CA ILE A 10 -5.53 45.94 -33.01
C ILE A 10 -5.25 44.46 -33.32
N GLY A 11 -4.98 44.12 -34.59
CA GLY A 11 -4.60 42.76 -34.98
C GLY A 11 -3.32 42.29 -34.30
N LEU A 12 -2.31 43.17 -34.24
CA LEU A 12 -1.01 42.86 -33.62
C LEU A 12 -1.13 42.67 -32.10
N LEU A 13 -1.91 43.53 -31.42
CA LEU A 13 -2.25 43.37 -30.01
C LEU A 13 -3.02 42.07 -29.74
N GLY A 14 -3.99 41.72 -30.59
CA GLY A 14 -4.76 40.48 -30.47
C GLY A 14 -3.89 39.22 -30.58
N VAL A 15 -2.92 39.20 -31.51
CA VAL A 15 -1.97 38.09 -31.66
C VAL A 15 -1.07 37.97 -30.43
N VAL A 16 -0.51 39.07 -29.94
CA VAL A 16 0.37 39.06 -28.76
C VAL A 16 -0.37 38.60 -27.50
N ILE A 17 -1.58 39.11 -27.26
CA ILE A 17 -2.41 38.69 -26.11
C ILE A 17 -2.80 37.21 -26.23
N GLY A 18 -3.21 36.75 -27.42
CA GLY A 18 -3.54 35.35 -27.66
C GLY A 18 -2.35 34.40 -27.45
N SER A 19 -1.15 34.84 -27.82
CA SER A 19 0.10 34.09 -27.63
C SER A 19 0.44 33.92 -26.15
N VAL A 20 0.38 35.02 -25.38
CA VAL A 20 0.70 35.02 -23.94
C VAL A 20 -0.31 34.19 -23.15
N LEU A 21 -1.61 34.30 -23.47
CA LEU A 21 -2.65 33.49 -22.84
C LEU A 21 -2.49 31.99 -23.12
N SER A 22 -2.11 31.62 -24.34
CA SER A 22 -1.89 30.21 -24.71
C SER A 22 -0.69 29.60 -23.99
N ILE A 23 0.40 30.36 -23.83
CA ILE A 23 1.60 29.92 -23.10
C ILE A 23 1.30 29.78 -21.60
N ALA A 24 0.63 30.77 -21.00
CA ALA A 24 0.25 30.72 -19.58
C ALA A 24 -0.72 29.57 -19.29
N GLY A 25 -1.68 29.33 -20.19
CA GLY A 25 -2.62 28.20 -20.10
C GLY A 25 -1.93 26.85 -20.16
N ASN A 26 -1.00 26.66 -21.11
CA ASN A 26 -0.24 25.42 -21.24
C ASN A 26 0.70 25.17 -20.04
N PHE A 27 1.32 26.23 -19.50
CA PHE A 27 2.20 26.11 -18.35
C PHE A 27 1.43 25.74 -17.07
N ALA A 28 0.28 26.36 -16.83
CA ALA A 28 -0.60 26.00 -15.72
C ALA A 28 -1.11 24.56 -15.85
N LEU A 29 -1.58 24.17 -17.04
CA LEU A 29 -2.05 22.80 -17.30
C LEU A 29 -0.94 21.77 -17.04
N ASN A 30 0.30 22.05 -17.44
CA ASN A 30 1.42 21.13 -17.23
C ASN A 30 1.74 20.95 -15.73
N LEU A 31 1.77 22.04 -14.95
CA LEU A 31 1.99 21.97 -13.50
C LEU A 31 0.87 21.20 -12.77
N PHE A 32 -0.38 21.47 -13.13
CA PHE A 32 -1.53 20.75 -12.55
C PHE A 32 -1.51 19.26 -12.91
N THR A 33 -1.17 18.93 -14.15
CA THR A 33 -1.08 17.54 -14.62
C THR A 33 0.05 16.80 -13.92
N HIS A 34 1.24 17.40 -13.82
CA HIS A 34 2.39 16.79 -13.16
C HIS A 34 2.14 16.55 -11.66
N SER A 35 1.51 17.50 -10.96
CA SER A 35 1.13 17.32 -9.55
C SER A 35 0.12 16.20 -9.36
N ARG A 36 -0.88 16.09 -10.24
CA ARG A 36 -1.88 15.01 -10.20
C ARG A 36 -1.27 13.64 -10.51
N GLN A 37 -0.42 13.56 -11.53
CA GLN A 37 0.30 12.35 -11.90
C GLN A 37 1.17 11.87 -10.75
N HIS A 38 1.91 12.77 -10.10
CA HIS A 38 2.72 12.41 -8.94
C HIS A 38 1.87 11.89 -7.77
N LYS A 39 0.77 12.58 -7.44
CA LYS A 39 -0.15 12.11 -6.38
C LYS A 39 -0.74 10.73 -6.69
N GLN A 40 -1.18 10.52 -7.93
CA GLN A 40 -1.72 9.24 -8.37
C GLN A 40 -0.65 8.14 -8.28
N TRP A 41 0.57 8.42 -8.73
CA TRP A 41 1.69 7.50 -8.64
C TRP A 41 2.03 7.10 -7.20
N VAL A 42 1.99 8.04 -6.25
CA VAL A 42 2.17 7.74 -4.82
C VAL A 42 1.05 6.83 -4.31
N LEU A 43 -0.21 7.08 -4.66
CA LEU A 43 -1.34 6.25 -4.25
C LEU A 43 -1.25 4.83 -4.85
N ASP A 44 -0.87 4.71 -6.11
CA ASP A 44 -0.70 3.42 -6.77
C ASP A 44 0.46 2.63 -6.16
N SER A 45 1.56 3.30 -5.81
CA SER A 45 2.71 2.70 -5.12
C SER A 45 2.33 2.20 -3.73
N LYS A 46 1.61 3.01 -2.94
CA LYS A 46 1.04 2.60 -1.65
C LYS A 46 0.12 1.38 -1.79
N LYS A 47 -0.77 1.39 -2.78
CA LYS A 47 -1.70 0.28 -3.03
C LYS A 47 -0.97 -1.01 -3.39
N ALA A 48 0.11 -0.90 -4.17
CA ALA A 48 0.96 -2.04 -4.51
C ALA A 48 1.64 -2.61 -3.26
N GLU A 49 2.29 -1.75 -2.45
CA GLU A 49 2.95 -2.17 -1.20
C GLU A 49 1.98 -2.80 -0.20
N TRP A 50 0.80 -2.20 0.02
CA TRP A 50 -0.21 -2.77 0.91
C TRP A 50 -0.67 -4.16 0.46
N ARG A 51 -0.93 -4.32 -0.83
CA ARG A 51 -1.35 -5.63 -1.39
C ARG A 51 -0.25 -6.67 -1.24
N GLU A 52 0.98 -6.31 -1.54
CA GLU A 52 2.12 -7.21 -1.43
C GLU A 52 2.38 -7.62 0.02
N LEU A 53 2.32 -6.66 0.95
CA LEU A 53 2.46 -6.92 2.38
C LEU A 53 1.39 -7.90 2.87
N ILE A 54 0.10 -7.56 2.66
CA ILE A 54 -1.02 -8.38 3.13
C ILE A 54 -0.97 -9.78 2.48
N GLY A 55 -0.71 -9.84 1.18
CA GLY A 55 -0.60 -11.10 0.45
C GLY A 55 0.56 -11.97 0.93
N THR A 56 1.70 -11.38 1.26
CA THR A 56 2.86 -12.11 1.79
C THR A 56 2.61 -12.61 3.20
N LEU A 57 2.12 -11.75 4.09
CA LEU A 57 1.79 -12.16 5.46
C LEU A 57 0.70 -13.24 5.50
N THR A 58 -0.29 -13.17 4.62
CA THR A 58 -1.34 -14.20 4.51
C THR A 58 -0.75 -15.55 4.09
N ARG A 59 0.16 -15.57 3.10
CA ARG A 59 0.84 -16.78 2.64
C ARG A 59 1.72 -17.35 3.75
N SER A 60 2.49 -16.51 4.43
CA SER A 60 3.32 -16.94 5.56
C SER A 60 2.46 -17.47 6.71
N ALA A 61 1.35 -16.81 7.04
CA ALA A 61 0.46 -17.21 8.12
C ALA A 61 -0.14 -18.60 7.88
N ARG A 62 -0.54 -18.92 6.64
CA ARG A 62 -0.99 -20.27 6.27
C ARG A 62 0.12 -21.31 6.47
N CYS A 63 1.35 -20.99 6.08
CA CYS A 63 2.48 -21.91 6.27
C CYS A 63 2.75 -22.22 7.75
N PHE A 64 2.56 -21.24 8.64
CA PHE A 64 2.62 -21.44 10.08
C PHE A 64 1.45 -22.29 10.60
N ALA A 65 0.22 -21.94 10.23
CA ALA A 65 -0.97 -22.65 10.67
C ALA A 65 -0.97 -24.14 10.27
N ASP A 66 -0.46 -24.48 9.08
CA ASP A 66 -0.32 -25.87 8.63
C ASP A 66 0.61 -26.72 9.52
N ALA A 67 1.52 -26.05 10.26
CA ALA A 67 2.47 -26.68 11.16
C ALA A 67 1.99 -26.73 12.62
N LEU A 68 0.99 -25.93 12.99
CA LEU A 68 0.48 -25.88 14.35
C LEU A 68 -0.54 -27.00 14.62
N PRO A 69 -0.55 -27.56 15.84
CA PRO A 69 -1.59 -28.52 16.23
C PRO A 69 -2.95 -27.83 16.36
N VAL A 70 -4.01 -28.54 15.95
CA VAL A 70 -5.39 -28.13 16.22
C VAL A 70 -5.79 -28.66 17.59
N ILE A 71 -6.31 -27.79 18.46
CA ILE A 71 -6.73 -28.14 19.82
C ILE A 71 -7.66 -29.36 19.78
N GLY A 72 -7.28 -30.43 20.50
CA GLY A 72 -8.00 -31.70 20.54
C GLY A 72 -7.28 -32.88 19.88
N GLU A 73 -6.28 -32.62 19.03
CA GLU A 73 -5.37 -33.68 18.55
C GLU A 73 -4.25 -33.91 19.58
N TYR A 74 -4.38 -34.98 20.37
CA TYR A 74 -3.34 -35.49 21.29
C TYR A 74 -2.17 -36.18 20.57
N VAL A 75 -1.90 -35.81 19.32
CA VAL A 75 -0.83 -36.40 18.53
C VAL A 75 0.35 -35.42 18.53
N PRO A 76 1.51 -35.78 19.08
CA PRO A 76 2.73 -35.01 18.87
C PRO A 76 3.00 -34.98 17.37
N ARG A 77 2.68 -33.86 16.72
CA ARG A 77 2.93 -33.71 15.29
C ARG A 77 4.43 -33.52 15.12
N VAL A 78 5.10 -34.56 14.63
CA VAL A 78 6.54 -34.51 14.31
C VAL A 78 6.72 -33.56 13.14
N ILE A 79 7.21 -32.35 13.41
CA ILE A 79 7.60 -31.40 12.37
C ILE A 79 8.80 -32.00 11.63
N THR A 80 8.65 -32.24 10.32
CA THR A 80 9.77 -32.69 9.49
C THR A 80 10.77 -31.56 9.29
N GLY A 81 12.04 -31.89 9.02
CA GLY A 81 13.07 -30.87 8.77
C GLY A 81 12.69 -29.92 7.62
N ASP A 82 12.04 -30.43 6.58
CA ASP A 82 11.55 -29.62 5.45
C ASP A 82 10.42 -28.67 5.87
N GLN A 83 9.54 -29.10 6.77
CA GLN A 83 8.46 -28.25 7.28
C GLN A 83 9.01 -27.15 8.20
N GLN A 84 9.99 -27.47 9.04
CA GLN A 84 10.68 -26.47 9.85
C GLN A 84 11.39 -25.43 8.99
N ARG A 85 12.05 -25.87 7.92
CA ARG A 85 12.69 -24.97 6.96
C ARG A 85 11.68 -24.04 6.29
N ARG A 86 10.55 -24.57 5.84
CA ARG A 86 9.47 -23.76 5.23
C ARG A 86 8.92 -22.70 6.18
N ILE A 87 8.73 -23.03 7.46
CA ILE A 87 8.26 -22.07 8.46
C ILE A 87 9.29 -20.95 8.66
N PHE A 88 10.57 -21.30 8.76
CA PHE A 88 11.64 -20.30 8.87
C PHE A 88 11.72 -19.39 7.64
N GLU A 89 11.62 -19.96 6.44
CA GLU A 89 11.60 -19.19 5.19
C GLU A 89 10.36 -18.27 5.13
N ALA A 90 9.19 -18.76 5.54
CA ALA A 90 7.96 -17.97 5.61
C ALA A 90 8.03 -16.82 6.63
N ASP A 91 8.65 -17.03 7.79
CA ASP A 91 8.89 -15.97 8.78
C ASP A 91 9.88 -14.92 8.25
N SER A 92 10.98 -15.37 7.65
CA SER A 92 11.95 -14.45 7.04
C SER A 92 11.33 -13.64 5.91
N GLU A 93 10.51 -14.24 5.06
CA GLU A 93 9.80 -13.53 3.98
C GLU A 93 8.83 -12.49 4.55
N ALA A 94 8.07 -12.85 5.58
CA ALA A 94 7.14 -11.95 6.26
C ALA A 94 7.85 -10.76 6.91
N ARG A 95 8.92 -11.00 7.67
CA ARG A 95 9.71 -9.94 8.33
C ARG A 95 10.31 -8.98 7.32
N ARG A 96 10.90 -9.49 6.23
CA ARG A 96 11.41 -8.65 5.12
C ARG A 96 10.30 -7.84 4.48
N ALA A 97 9.17 -8.47 4.17
CA ALA A 97 8.02 -7.78 3.61
C ALA A 97 7.48 -6.66 4.51
N ILE A 98 7.64 -6.74 5.83
CA ILE A 98 7.26 -5.64 6.74
C ILE A 98 8.31 -4.53 6.72
N GLN A 99 9.60 -4.89 6.72
CA GLN A 99 10.72 -3.96 6.89
C GLN A 99 11.11 -3.21 5.60
N ASP A 100 10.96 -3.84 4.43
CA ASP A 100 11.44 -3.30 3.14
C ASP A 100 10.50 -2.24 2.53
N ARG A 101 9.44 -1.85 3.23
CA ARG A 101 8.44 -0.90 2.72
C ARG A 101 8.96 0.52 2.76
N ILE A 102 8.60 1.31 1.73
CA ILE A 102 9.01 2.72 1.63
C ILE A 102 7.79 3.63 1.78
N PHE A 103 6.72 3.36 1.02
CA PHE A 103 5.54 4.23 1.00
C PHE A 103 4.63 4.02 2.22
N ILE A 104 4.57 2.80 2.76
CA ILE A 104 3.69 2.45 3.90
C ILE A 104 4.45 2.30 5.22
N ALA A 105 5.77 2.49 5.24
CA ALA A 105 6.65 2.26 6.40
C ALA A 105 6.17 2.94 7.68
N LYS A 106 5.76 4.22 7.59
CA LYS A 106 5.27 4.98 8.74
C LYS A 106 4.02 4.35 9.34
N ARG A 107 3.10 3.86 8.50
CA ARG A 107 1.85 3.23 8.95
C ARG A 107 2.15 1.87 9.59
N THR A 108 2.95 1.02 8.95
CA THR A 108 3.29 -0.30 9.49
C THR A 108 4.03 -0.20 10.83
N GLN A 109 4.86 0.83 11.02
CA GLN A 109 5.49 1.17 12.30
C GLN A 109 4.47 1.61 13.36
N GLN A 110 3.55 2.52 13.02
CA GLN A 110 2.50 2.99 13.95
C GLN A 110 1.61 1.85 14.45
N GLU A 111 1.35 0.85 13.60
CA GLU A 111 0.55 -0.34 13.94
C GLU A 111 1.36 -1.45 14.63
N ASN A 112 2.65 -1.23 14.91
CA ASN A 112 3.59 -2.23 15.46
C ASN A 112 3.54 -3.56 14.70
N THR A 113 3.45 -3.51 13.36
CA THR A 113 3.17 -4.70 12.53
C THR A 113 4.21 -5.82 12.74
N LEU A 114 5.49 -5.45 12.86
CA LEU A 114 6.58 -6.42 13.06
C LEU A 114 6.52 -7.13 14.42
N GLU A 115 6.19 -6.39 15.47
CA GLU A 115 6.06 -6.93 16.83
C GLU A 115 4.85 -7.85 16.92
N ARG A 116 3.71 -7.43 16.35
CA ARG A 116 2.50 -8.24 16.29
C ARG A 116 2.70 -9.52 15.47
N TRP A 117 3.43 -9.43 14.36
CA TRP A 117 3.84 -10.61 13.60
C TRP A 117 4.71 -11.54 14.43
N SER A 118 5.72 -11.00 15.13
CA SER A 118 6.62 -11.81 15.98
C SER A 118 5.85 -12.53 17.09
N SER A 119 4.97 -11.82 17.80
CA SER A 119 4.12 -12.42 18.86
C SER A 119 3.14 -13.47 18.33
N LEU A 120 2.69 -13.31 17.08
CA LEU A 120 1.84 -14.28 16.39
C LEU A 120 2.62 -15.56 16.05
N THR A 121 3.88 -15.46 15.62
CA THR A 121 4.71 -16.63 15.32
C THR A 121 5.16 -17.42 16.55
N GLU A 122 4.98 -16.85 17.75
CA GLU A 122 5.26 -17.51 19.03
C GLU A 122 4.07 -18.34 19.56
N LYS A 123 2.92 -18.33 18.88
CA LYS A 123 1.75 -19.10 19.30
C LYS A 123 1.95 -20.60 19.09
N GLU A 124 1.63 -21.38 20.11
CA GLU A 124 1.81 -22.84 20.10
C GLU A 124 0.59 -23.60 19.55
N ASP A 125 -0.58 -22.95 19.48
CA ASP A 125 -1.82 -23.56 19.01
C ASP A 125 -2.44 -22.79 17.85
N ALA A 126 -3.09 -23.53 16.94
CA ALA A 126 -3.66 -22.95 15.73
C ALA A 126 -4.83 -21.98 16.02
N VAL A 127 -5.55 -22.14 17.14
CA VAL A 127 -6.73 -21.31 17.45
C VAL A 127 -6.29 -19.91 17.87
N SER A 128 -5.37 -19.81 18.83
CA SER A 128 -4.77 -18.55 19.26
C SER A 128 -4.02 -17.88 18.12
N PHE A 129 -3.34 -18.66 17.28
CA PHE A 129 -2.67 -18.15 16.09
C PHE A 129 -3.64 -17.47 15.13
N TRP A 130 -4.74 -18.14 14.77
CA TRP A 130 -5.70 -17.59 13.82
C TRP A 130 -6.47 -16.39 14.38
N ASP A 131 -6.78 -16.38 15.68
CA ASP A 131 -7.42 -15.24 16.35
C ASP A 131 -6.52 -13.99 16.29
N GLU A 132 -5.22 -14.13 16.62
CA GLU A 132 -4.27 -13.02 16.52
C GLU A 132 -3.98 -12.61 15.06
N TRP A 133 -3.94 -13.58 14.14
CA TRP A 133 -3.82 -13.31 12.71
C TRP A 133 -4.98 -12.46 12.22
N GLU A 134 -6.21 -12.82 12.55
CA GLU A 134 -7.39 -12.08 12.09
C GLU A 134 -7.36 -10.64 12.60
N LYS A 135 -6.99 -10.42 13.88
CA LYS A 135 -6.82 -9.07 14.43
C LYS A 135 -5.74 -8.27 13.67
N LEU A 136 -4.60 -8.88 13.37
CA LEU A 136 -3.52 -8.23 12.62
C LEU A 136 -3.96 -7.92 11.19
N HIS A 137 -4.57 -8.90 10.52
CA HIS A 137 -5.07 -8.78 9.15
C HIS A 137 -6.11 -7.66 9.01
N GLN A 138 -7.09 -7.59 9.91
CA GLN A 138 -8.07 -6.51 9.95
C GLN A 138 -7.42 -5.15 10.21
N THR A 139 -6.41 -5.10 11.08
CA THR A 139 -5.67 -3.85 11.30
C THR A 139 -5.01 -3.38 10.01
N LEU A 140 -4.29 -4.28 9.32
CA LEU A 140 -3.60 -3.95 8.07
C LEU A 140 -4.58 -3.51 6.98
N LEU A 141 -5.73 -4.16 6.83
CA LEU A 141 -6.78 -3.76 5.90
C LEU A 141 -7.33 -2.37 6.22
N ASN A 142 -7.60 -2.10 7.51
CA ASN A 142 -8.11 -0.81 7.95
C ASN A 142 -7.08 0.31 7.72
N SER A 143 -5.82 0.08 8.06
CA SER A 143 -4.74 1.03 7.80
C SER A 143 -4.56 1.25 6.30
N ALA A 144 -4.68 0.22 5.47
CA ALA A 144 -4.64 0.34 4.01
C ALA A 144 -5.80 1.18 3.46
N TYR A 145 -7.04 0.93 3.91
CA TYR A 145 -8.20 1.72 3.49
C TYR A 145 -8.06 3.19 3.88
N GLN A 146 -7.65 3.48 5.12
CA GLN A 146 -7.41 4.84 5.59
C GLN A 146 -6.29 5.52 4.80
N ASP A 147 -5.19 4.82 4.55
CA ASP A 147 -4.03 5.39 3.86
C ASP A 147 -4.27 5.67 2.37
N LEU A 148 -5.20 4.92 1.76
CA LEU A 148 -5.63 5.08 0.37
C LEU A 148 -6.86 5.97 0.21
N GLY A 149 -7.41 6.50 1.30
CA GLY A 149 -8.60 7.36 1.28
C GLY A 149 -9.88 6.63 0.85
N MET A 150 -9.93 5.31 1.01
CA MET A 150 -11.09 4.49 0.71
C MET A 150 -12.02 4.44 1.92
N LYS A 151 -13.34 4.52 1.70
CA LYS A 151 -14.32 4.27 2.75
C LYS A 151 -14.30 2.77 3.08
N GLN A 152 -14.24 2.42 4.36
CA GLN A 152 -14.48 1.04 4.81
C GLN A 152 -15.85 0.60 4.30
N SER A 153 -15.88 -0.42 3.43
CA SER A 153 -17.11 -1.17 3.21
C SER A 153 -17.34 -1.98 4.47
N ASN A 154 -18.31 -1.59 5.30
CA ASN A 154 -18.75 -2.41 6.43
C ASN A 154 -19.01 -3.83 5.91
N PRO A 155 -18.39 -4.89 6.48
CA PRO A 155 -18.87 -6.22 6.23
C PRO A 155 -20.28 -6.30 6.83
N GLN A 156 -21.26 -6.56 5.97
CA GLN A 156 -22.62 -6.95 6.38
C GLN A 156 -22.61 -8.40 6.87
#